data_AF-A0A516SFP4-F1
#
_entry.id   AF-A0A516SFP4-F1
#
_cell.length_a   1.000
_cell.length_b   1.000
_cell.length_c   1.000
_cell.angle_alpha   90.00
_cell.angle_beta   90.00
_cell.angle_gamma   90.00
#
_symmetry.space_group_name_H-M   'P 1'
#
loop_
_entity.id
_entity.type
_entity.pdbx_description
1 polymer ?
#
loop_
_entity_poly.entity_id
_entity_poly.type
_entity_poly.pdbx_seq_one_letter_code
_entity_poly.pdbx_strand_id
1 'polypeptide(L)'
;MHVGGITLDSADNVKAIDGAGGYTFRSNTAFVEDTGSIVLPDGGGGIKVNWGRWESAPPSHVFQVTSGGQAKPDVNAFYFMYSDRLTPADKLSSAVHSGVRATYQLVGGPAPTSQSNGEMGTLHNLSVLVNFGSQQIEQYQLAVHFAHQSYNASNTAPVPITPTFSVGLAGTCTGCTQSGTVPVGGTAHGAFVGNLAEGIMTSFGFGTSGGNRAVYGNGVLKR
;
A
#
# COMPACT_ATOMS: atom_id res chain seq x y z
N MET A 1 -25.36 -1.85 -5.37
CA MET A 1 -24.97 -2.08 -6.77
C MET A 1 -23.45 -1.87 -6.85
N HIS A 2 -22.68 -2.95 -6.65
CA HIS A 2 -21.22 -2.94 -6.86
C HIS A 2 -20.96 -3.90 -8.01
N VAL A 3 -20.55 -3.37 -9.16
CA VAL A 3 -19.95 -4.18 -10.22
C VAL A 3 -18.64 -3.49 -10.56
N GLY A 4 -17.64 -3.85 -9.78
CA GLY A 4 -16.25 -3.65 -10.13
C GLY A 4 -15.54 -5.00 -10.02
N GLY A 5 -14.66 -5.31 -10.98
CA GLY A 5 -13.95 -6.57 -11.08
C GLY A 5 -12.44 -6.38 -11.06
N ILE A 6 -11.72 -7.33 -10.49
CA ILE A 6 -10.27 -7.45 -10.62
C ILE A 6 -10.01 -8.57 -11.62
N THR A 7 -9.20 -8.30 -12.63
CA THR A 7 -8.74 -9.32 -13.58
C THR A 7 -7.27 -9.59 -13.32
N LEU A 8 -6.93 -10.87 -13.18
CA LEU A 8 -5.56 -11.33 -13.02
C LEU A 8 -4.98 -11.87 -14.35
N ASP A 9 -3.66 -11.83 -14.49
CA ASP A 9 -2.95 -12.60 -15.51
C ASP A 9 -2.71 -14.06 -15.06
N SER A 10 -2.00 -14.85 -15.86
CA SER A 10 -1.71 -16.26 -15.53
C SER A 10 -0.75 -16.45 -14.37
N ALA A 11 -0.09 -15.39 -13.91
CA ALA A 11 0.82 -15.37 -12.76
C ALA A 11 0.16 -14.71 -11.53
N ASP A 12 -1.17 -14.53 -11.55
CA ASP A 12 -1.97 -13.85 -10.53
C ASP A 12 -1.67 -12.35 -10.35
N ASN A 13 -0.99 -11.68 -11.30
CA ASN A 13 -0.79 -10.24 -11.23
C ASN A 13 -2.06 -9.48 -11.61
N VAL A 14 -2.34 -8.37 -10.92
CA VAL A 14 -3.50 -7.53 -11.25
C VAL A 14 -3.25 -6.82 -12.58
N LYS A 15 -3.89 -7.27 -13.67
CA LYS A 15 -3.75 -6.68 -15.01
C LYS A 15 -4.85 -5.69 -15.37
N ALA A 16 -5.99 -5.77 -14.69
CA ALA A 16 -7.07 -4.81 -14.84
C ALA A 16 -7.87 -4.66 -13.55
N ILE A 17 -8.30 -3.43 -13.30
CA ILE A 17 -9.28 -3.10 -12.26
C ILE A 17 -10.41 -2.34 -12.95
N ASP A 18 -11.62 -2.78 -12.72
CA ASP A 18 -12.84 -2.03 -12.99
C ASP A 18 -13.45 -1.71 -11.64
N GLY A 19 -13.35 -0.46 -11.18
CA GLY A 19 -13.81 -0.06 -9.86
C GLY A 19 -15.18 0.60 -9.88
N ALA A 20 -15.92 0.46 -8.77
CA ALA A 20 -17.06 1.33 -8.51
C ALA A 20 -16.57 2.79 -8.38
N GLY A 21 -17.31 3.75 -8.94
CA GLY A 21 -16.91 5.17 -8.96
C GLY A 21 -16.03 5.59 -10.14
N GLY A 22 -15.91 4.75 -11.18
CA GLY A 22 -15.27 5.10 -12.44
C GLY A 22 -13.73 5.11 -12.38
N TYR A 23 -13.16 4.44 -11.38
CA TYR A 23 -11.73 4.11 -11.36
C TYR A 23 -11.49 2.88 -12.24
N THR A 24 -10.57 2.96 -13.19
CA THR A 24 -10.13 1.80 -13.96
C THR A 24 -8.61 1.78 -14.07
N PHE A 25 -8.07 0.56 -14.10
CA PHE A 25 -6.68 0.29 -14.43
C PHE A 25 -6.63 -0.75 -15.55
N ARG A 26 -5.69 -0.60 -16.47
CA ARG A 26 -5.32 -1.57 -17.50
C ARG A 26 -3.79 -1.57 -17.63
N SER A 27 -3.16 -2.73 -17.51
CA SER A 27 -1.70 -2.85 -17.66
C SER A 27 -1.24 -2.64 -19.10
N ASN A 28 -2.08 -2.96 -20.09
CA ASN A 28 -1.78 -2.84 -21.53
C ASN A 28 -0.43 -3.48 -21.90
N THR A 29 0.58 -2.66 -22.23
CA THR A 29 1.92 -3.11 -22.67
C THR A 29 3.02 -2.82 -21.65
N ALA A 30 2.66 -2.32 -20.45
CA ALA A 30 3.58 -2.08 -19.35
C ALA A 30 4.30 -3.38 -18.92
N PHE A 31 5.52 -3.23 -18.42
CA PHE A 31 6.28 -4.36 -17.87
C PHE A 31 5.80 -4.66 -16.46
N VAL A 32 5.66 -5.93 -16.11
CA VAL A 32 5.43 -6.33 -14.72
C VAL A 32 6.79 -6.52 -14.05
N GLU A 33 6.98 -5.87 -12.92
CA GLU A 33 8.22 -5.82 -12.17
C GLU A 33 7.97 -6.14 -10.70
N ASP A 34 9.01 -6.65 -10.04
CA ASP A 34 9.06 -6.84 -8.59
C ASP A 34 7.83 -7.57 -8.00
N THR A 35 7.44 -8.65 -8.68
CA THR A 35 6.30 -9.48 -8.28
C THR A 35 6.68 -10.45 -7.18
N GLY A 36 5.74 -10.71 -6.27
CA GLY A 36 5.92 -11.74 -5.27
C GLY A 36 4.60 -12.17 -4.64
N SER A 37 4.68 -13.17 -3.76
CA SER A 37 3.54 -13.59 -2.96
C SER A 37 3.97 -14.14 -1.61
N ILE A 38 3.05 -14.10 -0.66
CA ILE A 38 3.18 -14.74 0.65
C ILE A 38 1.87 -15.44 0.99
N VAL A 39 1.97 -16.49 1.81
CA VAL A 39 0.82 -17.17 2.40
C VAL A 39 0.80 -16.87 3.90
N LEU A 40 -0.17 -16.09 4.34
CA LEU A 40 -0.38 -15.81 5.76
C LEU A 40 -1.13 -16.99 6.41
N PRO A 41 -0.77 -17.41 7.64
CA PRO A 41 -1.43 -18.53 8.32
C PRO A 41 -2.84 -18.15 8.81
N ASP A 42 -3.86 -18.98 8.55
CA ASP A 42 -5.28 -18.75 8.92
C ASP A 42 -5.91 -19.99 9.56
N GLY A 43 -5.36 -20.45 10.70
CA GLY A 43 -5.99 -21.44 11.62
C GLY A 43 -6.44 -22.80 11.05
N GLY A 44 -6.21 -23.08 9.77
CA GLY A 44 -6.83 -24.17 9.00
C GLY A 44 -6.65 -24.04 7.48
N GLY A 45 -6.11 -22.92 7.00
CA GLY A 45 -5.65 -22.72 5.62
C GLY A 45 -4.56 -21.64 5.53
N GLY A 46 -4.28 -21.22 4.30
CA GLY A 46 -3.35 -20.12 4.00
C GLY A 46 -4.03 -19.02 3.21
N ILE A 47 -3.80 -17.77 3.59
CA ILE A 47 -4.29 -16.60 2.85
C ILE A 47 -3.20 -16.13 1.90
N LYS A 48 -3.43 -16.30 0.59
CA LYS A 48 -2.51 -15.81 -0.42
C LYS A 48 -2.64 -14.29 -0.53
N VAL A 49 -1.51 -13.62 -0.46
CA VAL A 49 -1.35 -12.21 -0.82
C VAL A 49 -0.29 -12.12 -1.89
N ASN A 50 -0.62 -11.53 -3.03
CA ASN A 50 0.33 -11.28 -4.10
C ASN A 50 0.49 -9.78 -4.35
N TRP A 51 1.66 -9.40 -4.85
CA TRP A 51 2.02 -8.02 -5.11
C TRP A 51 2.86 -7.91 -6.37
N GLY A 52 3.00 -6.67 -6.83
CA GLY A 52 3.94 -6.29 -7.88
C GLY A 52 3.76 -4.84 -8.29
N ARG A 53 4.50 -4.46 -9.32
CA ARG A 53 4.44 -3.13 -9.93
C ARG A 53 4.35 -3.29 -11.44
N TRP A 54 3.51 -2.48 -12.08
CA TRP A 54 3.59 -2.28 -13.52
C TRP A 54 4.42 -1.02 -13.79
N GLU A 55 5.45 -1.16 -14.62
CA GLU A 55 6.29 -0.05 -15.05
C GLU A 55 5.98 0.37 -16.48
N SER A 56 5.86 1.68 -16.68
CA SER A 56 5.75 2.26 -18.00
C SER A 56 7.11 2.80 -18.48
N ALA A 57 7.39 2.54 -19.75
CA ALA A 57 8.47 3.13 -20.52
C ALA A 57 7.88 3.66 -21.84
N PRO A 58 7.30 4.87 -21.84
CA PRO A 58 6.74 5.48 -23.04
C PRO A 58 7.79 5.62 -24.17
N PRO A 59 7.37 5.56 -25.44
CA PRO A 59 5.97 5.53 -25.90
C PRO A 59 5.35 4.14 -26.03
N SER A 60 6.12 3.05 -25.99
CA SER A 60 5.64 1.71 -26.37
C SER A 60 5.15 0.84 -25.22
N HIS A 61 5.59 1.11 -23.99
CA HIS A 61 5.23 0.35 -22.80
C HIS A 61 4.48 1.26 -21.85
N VAL A 62 3.15 1.21 -21.87
CA VAL A 62 2.32 2.11 -21.07
C VAL A 62 1.18 1.34 -20.44
N PHE A 63 0.79 1.75 -19.24
CA PHE A 63 -0.48 1.35 -18.64
C PHE A 63 -1.48 2.51 -18.73
N GLN A 64 -2.74 2.25 -18.44
CA GLN A 64 -3.78 3.27 -18.38
C GLN A 64 -4.47 3.26 -17.03
N VAL A 65 -4.54 4.42 -16.40
CA VAL A 65 -5.38 4.66 -15.22
C VAL A 65 -6.43 5.70 -15.59
N THR A 66 -7.69 5.42 -15.29
CA THR A 66 -8.79 6.38 -15.41
C THR A 66 -9.45 6.53 -14.05
N SER A 67 -9.91 7.72 -13.70
CA SER A 67 -10.73 7.94 -12.51
C SER A 67 -11.72 9.07 -12.76
N GLY A 68 -12.99 8.81 -12.45
CA GLY A 68 -14.10 9.73 -12.79
C GLY A 68 -14.22 9.95 -14.30
N GLY A 69 -13.87 8.94 -15.12
CA GLY A 69 -13.85 9.04 -16.58
C GLY A 69 -12.68 9.84 -17.17
N GLN A 70 -11.76 10.35 -16.34
CA GLN A 70 -10.58 11.11 -16.79
C GLN A 70 -9.31 10.27 -16.70
N ALA A 71 -8.52 10.26 -17.77
CA ALA A 71 -7.20 9.64 -17.76
C ALA A 71 -6.31 10.32 -16.71
N LYS A 72 -5.64 9.52 -15.90
CA LYS A 72 -4.65 10.01 -14.94
C LYS A 72 -3.27 10.03 -15.60
N PRO A 73 -2.43 11.03 -15.27
CA PRO A 73 -1.06 11.05 -15.73
C PRO A 73 -0.35 9.76 -15.36
N ASP A 74 0.46 9.27 -16.28
CA ASP A 74 1.38 8.17 -16.01
C ASP A 74 2.46 8.66 -15.04
N VAL A 75 2.63 7.93 -13.93
CA VAL A 75 3.62 8.20 -12.88
C VAL A 75 4.75 7.17 -12.88
N ASN A 76 5.03 6.56 -14.03
CA ASN A 76 6.05 5.53 -14.31
C ASN A 76 5.78 4.16 -13.65
N ALA A 77 4.96 4.13 -12.60
CA ALA A 77 4.74 2.95 -11.78
C ALA A 77 3.28 2.84 -11.31
N PHE A 78 2.71 1.65 -11.43
CA PHE A 78 1.46 1.27 -10.82
C PHE A 78 1.66 0.09 -9.88
N TYR A 79 1.50 0.32 -8.57
CA TYR A 79 1.63 -0.72 -7.56
C TYR A 79 0.32 -1.47 -7.38
N PHE A 80 0.39 -2.81 -7.27
CA PHE A 80 -0.75 -3.62 -6.89
C PHE A 80 -0.43 -4.53 -5.71
N MET A 81 -1.46 -4.80 -4.92
CA MET A 81 -1.53 -5.89 -3.98
C MET A 81 -2.92 -6.48 -4.04
N TYR A 82 -2.98 -7.80 -3.93
CA TYR A 82 -4.24 -8.52 -4.05
C TYR A 82 -4.31 -9.68 -3.08
N SER A 83 -5.51 -9.82 -2.52
CA SER A 83 -6.01 -11.00 -1.84
C SER A 83 -7.52 -11.02 -2.00
N ASP A 84 -8.10 -12.20 -2.16
CA ASP A 84 -9.54 -12.43 -2.22
C ASP A 84 -10.16 -12.63 -0.81
N ARG A 85 -9.33 -12.65 0.24
CA ARG A 85 -9.71 -12.92 1.63
C ARG A 85 -9.61 -11.68 2.50
N LEU A 86 -10.32 -10.60 2.16
CA LEU A 86 -10.39 -9.42 3.04
C LEU A 86 -11.15 -9.72 4.34
N THR A 87 -10.71 -9.16 5.46
CA THR A 87 -11.38 -9.32 6.75
C THR A 87 -12.68 -8.52 6.79
N PRO A 88 -13.85 -9.15 7.02
CA PRO A 88 -15.11 -8.44 7.10
C PRO A 88 -15.26 -7.69 8.44
N ALA A 89 -16.13 -6.67 8.47
CA ALA A 89 -16.23 -5.73 9.59
C ALA A 89 -16.59 -6.38 10.93
N ASP A 90 -17.44 -7.41 10.92
CA ASP A 90 -17.85 -8.15 12.11
C ASP A 90 -16.69 -8.90 12.77
N LYS A 91 -15.66 -9.23 11.99
CA LYS A 91 -14.45 -9.91 12.46
C LYS A 91 -13.38 -8.98 13.04
N LEU A 92 -13.57 -7.66 12.95
CA LEU A 92 -12.63 -6.66 13.48
C LEU A 92 -13.03 -6.13 14.88
N SER A 93 -14.09 -6.68 15.47
CA SER A 93 -14.62 -6.18 16.74
C SER A 93 -13.75 -6.54 17.95
N SER A 94 -13.87 -5.73 19.00
CA SER A 94 -13.22 -5.98 20.30
C SER A 94 -13.53 -7.38 20.85
N ALA A 95 -14.78 -7.85 20.70
CA ALA A 95 -15.20 -9.16 21.17
C ALA A 95 -14.46 -10.31 20.46
N VAL A 96 -14.25 -10.22 19.14
CA VAL A 96 -13.53 -11.23 18.36
C VAL A 96 -12.06 -11.30 18.74
N HIS A 97 -11.45 -10.15 19.03
CA HIS A 97 -10.03 -10.04 19.36
C HIS A 97 -9.74 -9.99 20.87
N SER A 98 -10.72 -10.24 21.74
CA SER A 98 -10.58 -10.14 23.20
C SER A 98 -10.04 -8.78 23.68
N GLY A 99 -10.32 -7.69 22.96
CA GLY A 99 -9.91 -6.33 23.29
C GLY A 99 -8.40 -6.06 23.28
N VAL A 100 -7.59 -6.95 22.68
CA VAL A 100 -6.13 -6.85 22.74
C VAL A 100 -5.55 -5.81 21.76
N ARG A 101 -4.30 -5.43 22.01
CA ARG A 101 -3.45 -4.75 21.03
C ARG A 101 -2.70 -5.77 20.17
N ALA A 102 -2.48 -5.43 18.91
CA ALA A 102 -1.77 -6.23 17.94
C ALA A 102 -0.80 -5.37 17.14
N THR A 103 0.46 -5.79 17.06
CA THR A 103 1.48 -5.15 16.22
C THR A 103 1.62 -5.95 14.94
N TYR A 104 1.48 -5.29 13.80
CA TYR A 104 1.70 -5.86 12.49
C TYR A 104 3.05 -5.38 11.95
N GLN A 105 3.85 -6.29 11.41
CA GLN A 105 5.21 -6.03 10.92
C GLN A 105 5.36 -6.45 9.46
N LEU A 106 6.25 -5.74 8.73
CA LEU A 106 6.51 -5.99 7.32
C LEU A 106 7.03 -7.40 7.07
N VAL A 107 6.38 -8.12 6.16
CA VAL A 107 6.77 -9.47 5.75
C VAL A 107 7.00 -9.61 4.25
N GLY A 108 6.65 -8.59 3.46
CA GLY A 108 6.87 -8.59 2.01
C GLY A 108 6.27 -7.37 1.32
N GLY A 109 6.54 -7.26 0.02
CA GLY A 109 6.11 -6.17 -0.85
C GLY A 109 7.19 -5.82 -1.88
N PRO A 110 6.82 -5.09 -2.94
CA PRO A 110 7.76 -4.55 -3.91
C PRO A 110 8.55 -3.40 -3.30
N ALA A 111 9.77 -3.20 -3.78
CA ALA A 111 10.58 -2.06 -3.45
C ALA A 111 9.87 -0.75 -3.83
N PRO A 112 9.87 0.26 -2.93
CA PRO A 112 9.25 1.55 -3.19
C PRO A 112 10.01 2.31 -4.29
N THR A 113 9.33 3.21 -4.98
CA THR A 113 9.91 4.10 -5.99
C THR A 113 9.75 5.55 -5.57
N SER A 114 10.53 6.42 -6.21
CA SER A 114 10.36 7.87 -6.08
C SER A 114 9.74 8.49 -7.33
N GLN A 115 9.62 9.83 -7.33
CA GLN A 115 9.30 10.60 -8.53
C GLN A 115 10.33 10.44 -9.67
N SER A 116 11.56 10.02 -9.36
CA SER A 116 12.63 9.84 -10.34
C SER A 116 12.42 8.50 -11.07
N ASN A 117 12.38 8.54 -12.40
CA ASN A 117 12.18 7.32 -13.18
C ASN A 117 13.28 6.27 -12.89
N GLY A 118 12.87 5.04 -12.61
CA GLY A 118 13.77 3.93 -12.28
C GLY A 118 14.47 4.01 -10.91
N GLU A 119 14.21 5.03 -10.08
CA GLU A 119 14.80 5.10 -8.74
C GLU A 119 14.08 4.13 -7.80
N MET A 120 14.83 3.12 -7.33
CA MET A 120 14.38 2.07 -6.44
C MET A 120 14.89 2.31 -5.02
N GLY A 121 14.00 2.20 -4.05
CA GLY A 121 14.30 2.31 -2.64
C GLY A 121 14.20 0.97 -1.91
N THR A 122 14.26 1.05 -0.59
CA THR A 122 14.03 -0.07 0.32
C THR A 122 13.04 0.37 1.38
N LEU A 123 11.96 -0.39 1.55
CA LEU A 123 11.06 -0.22 2.67
C LEU A 123 11.69 -0.91 3.90
N HIS A 124 12.41 -0.13 4.70
CA HIS A 124 13.21 -0.65 5.82
C HIS A 124 12.36 -0.98 7.04
N ASN A 125 11.33 -0.18 7.29
CA ASN A 125 10.34 -0.44 8.32
C ASN A 125 8.94 -0.11 7.80
N LEU A 126 7.98 -0.95 8.17
CA LEU A 126 6.57 -0.63 8.12
C LEU A 126 5.89 -1.42 9.24
N SER A 127 5.29 -0.71 10.18
CA SER A 127 4.66 -1.31 11.34
C SER A 127 3.35 -0.61 11.68
N VAL A 128 2.35 -1.40 12.07
CA VAL A 128 1.03 -0.89 12.44
C VAL A 128 0.64 -1.44 13.80
N LEU A 129 0.31 -0.56 14.76
CA LEU A 129 -0.27 -0.94 16.04
C LEU A 129 -1.78 -0.75 15.99
N VAL A 130 -2.50 -1.84 16.14
CA VAL A 130 -3.96 -1.88 16.14
C VAL A 130 -4.44 -2.21 17.55
N ASN A 131 -5.32 -1.39 18.08
CA ASN A 131 -5.99 -1.63 19.35
C ASN A 131 -7.45 -2.00 19.10
N PHE A 132 -7.75 -3.30 19.20
CA PHE A 132 -9.11 -3.79 19.04
C PHE A 132 -10.02 -3.40 20.20
N GLY A 133 -9.48 -3.12 21.38
CA GLY A 133 -10.24 -2.62 22.53
C GLY A 133 -10.80 -1.22 22.32
N SER A 134 -9.97 -0.28 21.84
CA SER A 134 -10.39 1.08 21.50
C SER A 134 -10.91 1.24 20.06
N GLN A 135 -10.89 0.15 19.26
CA GLN A 135 -11.31 0.13 17.86
C GLN A 135 -10.54 1.13 16.98
N GLN A 136 -9.23 1.26 17.20
CA GLN A 136 -8.37 2.20 16.50
C GLN A 136 -7.07 1.56 16.01
N ILE A 137 -6.58 2.04 14.88
CA ILE A 137 -5.17 1.97 14.50
C ILE A 137 -4.48 3.12 15.25
N GLU A 138 -3.72 2.78 16.28
CA GLU A 138 -3.05 3.75 17.17
C GLU A 138 -1.77 4.28 16.50
N GLN A 139 -1.02 3.41 15.83
CA GLN A 139 0.24 3.77 15.17
C GLN A 139 0.30 3.16 13.77
N TYR A 140 0.75 3.95 12.80
CA TYR A 140 1.21 3.53 11.50
C TYR A 140 2.56 4.20 11.31
N GLN A 141 3.64 3.44 11.14
CA GLN A 141 5.00 3.98 11.03
C GLN A 141 5.68 3.33 9.84
N LEU A 142 6.38 4.13 9.05
CA LEU A 142 7.13 3.65 7.90
C LEU A 142 8.47 4.37 7.78
N ALA A 143 9.47 3.64 7.27
CA ALA A 143 10.78 4.16 6.91
C ALA A 143 11.18 3.65 5.51
N VAL A 144 11.48 4.58 4.60
CA VAL A 144 11.93 4.26 3.24
C VAL A 144 13.29 4.88 2.99
N HIS A 145 14.21 4.09 2.45
CA HIS A 145 15.56 4.54 2.12
C HIS A 145 15.79 4.46 0.61
N PHE A 146 16.41 5.50 0.07
CA PHE A 146 17.03 5.51 -1.26
C PHE A 146 18.53 5.75 -1.07
N ALA A 147 19.29 5.70 -2.17
CA ALA A 147 20.76 5.81 -2.12
C ALA A 147 21.27 7.03 -1.31
N HIS A 148 20.58 8.17 -1.38
CA HIS A 148 20.98 9.42 -0.74
C HIS A 148 19.89 10.09 0.10
N GLN A 149 18.74 9.44 0.24
CA GLN A 149 17.56 10.02 0.88
C GLN A 149 16.94 9.01 1.84
N SER A 150 16.40 9.48 2.95
CA SER A 150 15.71 8.63 3.91
C SER A 150 14.47 9.33 4.40
N TYR A 151 13.36 8.62 4.35
CA TYR A 151 12.04 9.13 4.67
C TYR A 151 11.50 8.37 5.86
N ASN A 152 10.99 9.09 6.85
CA ASN A 152 10.26 8.53 7.98
C ASN A 152 8.91 9.22 8.05
N ALA A 153 7.84 8.45 8.19
CA ALA A 153 6.50 9.01 8.35
C ALA A 153 5.67 8.18 9.32
N SER A 154 4.75 8.85 10.01
CA SER A 154 3.77 8.22 10.88
C SER A 154 2.37 8.77 10.65
N ASN A 155 1.36 8.05 11.14
CA ASN A 155 0.00 8.57 11.20
C ASN A 155 -0.06 9.89 11.98
N THR A 156 -0.84 10.85 11.48
CA THR A 156 -1.06 12.15 12.14
C THR A 156 -2.03 12.07 13.32
N ALA A 157 -2.92 11.07 13.30
CA ALA A 157 -3.88 10.77 14.35
C ALA A 157 -4.25 9.28 14.32
N PRO A 158 -4.80 8.72 15.41
CA PRO A 158 -5.43 7.41 15.39
C PRO A 158 -6.58 7.37 14.37
N VAL A 159 -6.75 6.24 13.67
CA VAL A 159 -7.85 6.06 12.71
C VAL A 159 -8.75 4.90 13.13
N PRO A 160 -10.06 4.95 12.87
CA PRO A 160 -10.96 3.83 13.18
C PRO A 160 -10.57 2.54 12.47
N ILE A 161 -10.80 1.40 13.11
CA ILE A 161 -10.69 0.09 12.47
C ILE A 161 -11.92 -0.13 11.58
N THR A 162 -11.68 -0.28 10.28
CA THR A 162 -12.66 -0.70 9.26
C THR A 162 -11.98 -1.68 8.32
N PRO A 163 -12.72 -2.53 7.56
CA PRO A 163 -12.14 -3.50 6.63
C PRO A 163 -11.08 -2.91 5.72
N THR A 164 -11.33 -1.69 5.23
CA THR A 164 -10.38 -0.82 4.54
C THR A 164 -10.26 0.49 5.30
N PHE A 165 -9.07 1.07 5.38
CA PHE A 165 -8.82 2.30 6.12
C PHE A 165 -7.91 3.26 5.34
N SER A 166 -7.93 4.53 5.73
CA SER A 166 -7.05 5.58 5.21
C SER A 166 -6.37 6.28 6.36
N VAL A 167 -5.07 6.52 6.23
CA VAL A 167 -4.21 7.15 7.23
C VAL A 167 -3.59 8.41 6.62
N GLY A 168 -3.72 9.55 7.30
CA GLY A 168 -2.92 10.73 6.98
C GLY A 168 -1.50 10.54 7.51
N LEU A 169 -0.49 10.80 6.68
CA LEU A 169 0.92 10.66 7.02
C LEU A 169 1.57 12.02 7.19
N ALA A 170 2.41 12.15 8.20
CA ALA A 170 3.35 13.25 8.35
C ALA A 170 4.70 12.73 8.82
N GLY A 171 5.77 13.41 8.43
CA GLY A 171 7.10 13.03 8.85
C GLY A 171 8.17 13.86 8.20
N THR A 172 9.31 13.23 7.94
CA THR A 172 10.53 13.90 7.52
C THR A 172 11.29 13.17 6.44
N CYS A 173 12.00 13.92 5.61
CA CYS A 173 13.01 13.44 4.68
C CYS A 173 14.38 14.02 5.03
N THR A 174 15.37 13.16 5.27
CA THR A 174 16.79 13.52 5.38
C THR A 174 17.48 13.26 4.04
N GLY A 175 18.38 14.16 3.62
CA GLY A 175 19.06 14.08 2.31
C GLY A 175 18.25 14.64 1.14
N CYS A 176 17.02 15.12 1.39
CA CYS A 176 16.21 15.82 0.37
C CYS A 176 16.75 17.22 0.00
N THR A 177 17.53 17.85 0.88
CA THR A 177 18.21 19.14 0.69
C THR A 177 19.66 19.04 1.15
N GLN A 178 20.51 19.98 0.71
CA GLN A 178 21.92 20.03 1.10
C GLN A 178 22.13 20.28 2.61
N SER A 179 21.15 20.88 3.29
CA SER A 179 21.22 21.16 4.72
C SER A 179 19.90 20.79 5.41
N GLY A 180 19.90 19.61 6.03
CA GLY A 180 18.91 19.23 7.04
C GLY A 180 17.77 18.36 6.56
N THR A 181 16.67 18.47 7.30
CA THR A 181 15.51 17.58 7.22
C THR A 181 14.30 18.37 6.73
N VAL A 182 13.60 17.84 5.73
CA VAL A 182 12.44 18.48 5.11
C VAL A 182 11.16 17.79 5.57
N PRO A 183 10.09 18.52 5.96
CA PRO A 183 8.82 17.89 6.27
C PRO A 183 8.21 17.22 5.03
N VAL A 184 7.61 16.06 5.24
CA VAL A 184 6.83 15.34 4.21
C VAL A 184 5.43 15.05 4.73
N GLY A 185 4.48 14.95 3.82
CA GLY A 185 3.09 14.59 4.12
C GLY A 185 2.50 13.75 3.00
N GLY A 186 1.45 13.00 3.33
CA GLY A 186 0.75 12.18 2.34
C GLY A 186 -0.31 11.30 2.98
N THR A 187 -0.58 10.16 2.33
CA THR A 187 -1.59 9.21 2.79
C THR A 187 -1.11 7.77 2.64
N ALA A 188 -1.63 6.91 3.49
CA ALA A 188 -1.61 5.47 3.30
C ALA A 188 -3.03 4.93 3.25
N HIS A 189 -3.22 3.84 2.52
CA HIS A 189 -4.48 3.11 2.42
C HIS A 189 -4.20 1.64 2.69
N GLY A 190 -5.00 1.02 3.53
CA GLY A 190 -4.82 -0.40 3.84
C GLY A 190 -6.13 -1.15 3.96
N ALA A 191 -6.00 -2.47 3.96
CA ALA A 191 -7.09 -3.41 4.18
C ALA A 191 -6.62 -4.55 5.07
N PHE A 192 -7.47 -4.97 6.01
CA PHE A 192 -7.23 -6.18 6.79
C PHE A 192 -7.48 -7.42 5.94
N VAL A 193 -6.65 -8.44 6.13
CA VAL A 193 -6.68 -9.69 5.37
C VAL A 193 -6.76 -10.87 6.32
N GLY A 194 -7.64 -11.80 5.96
CA GLY A 194 -7.93 -13.04 6.66
C GLY A 194 -9.18 -13.01 7.54
N ASN A 195 -9.49 -14.12 8.21
CA ASN A 195 -10.72 -14.25 9.00
C ASN A 195 -10.66 -13.51 10.33
N LEU A 196 -9.48 -13.33 10.91
CA LEU A 196 -9.23 -12.68 12.20
C LEU A 196 -8.13 -11.63 12.09
N ALA A 197 -8.08 -10.92 10.95
CA ALA A 197 -7.08 -9.90 10.65
C ALA A 197 -5.65 -10.43 10.85
N GLU A 198 -5.31 -11.54 10.19
CA GLU A 198 -4.01 -12.18 10.22
C GLU A 198 -2.92 -11.28 9.62
N GLY A 199 -3.31 -10.40 8.69
CA GLY A 199 -2.42 -9.42 8.10
C GLY A 199 -3.10 -8.14 7.62
N ILE A 200 -2.28 -7.25 7.08
CA ILE A 200 -2.70 -5.99 6.45
C ILE A 200 -2.00 -5.89 5.09
N MET A 201 -2.74 -5.60 4.04
CA MET A 201 -2.20 -5.05 2.79
C MET A 201 -2.28 -3.54 2.87
N THR A 202 -1.19 -2.82 2.61
CA THR A 202 -1.20 -1.36 2.63
C THR A 202 -0.35 -0.74 1.52
N SER A 203 -0.80 0.40 1.02
CA SER A 203 -0.10 1.24 0.07
C SER A 203 0.12 2.62 0.69
N PHE A 204 1.16 3.31 0.27
CA PHE A 204 1.45 4.65 0.74
C PHE A 204 1.96 5.54 -0.40
N GLY A 205 1.66 6.82 -0.28
CA GLY A 205 2.19 7.88 -1.12
C GLY A 205 2.38 9.13 -0.29
N PHE A 206 3.60 9.67 -0.25
CA PHE A 206 3.88 10.90 0.48
C PHE A 206 5.07 11.63 -0.13
N GLY A 207 5.20 12.91 0.17
CA GLY A 207 6.25 13.74 -0.42
C GLY A 207 6.40 15.08 0.25
N THR A 208 7.36 15.85 -0.23
CA THR A 208 7.56 17.25 0.19
C THR A 208 6.43 18.13 -0.33
N SER A 209 6.14 19.25 0.35
CA SER A 209 5.03 20.16 0.01
C SER A 209 5.07 20.73 -1.41
N GLY A 210 6.25 20.77 -2.04
CA GLY A 210 6.42 21.19 -3.44
C GLY A 210 6.22 20.08 -4.48
N GLY A 211 5.95 18.84 -4.07
CA GLY A 211 5.78 17.69 -4.98
C GLY A 211 7.05 17.22 -5.70
N ASN A 212 8.15 17.96 -5.58
CA ASN A 212 9.44 17.67 -6.25
C ASN A 212 10.12 16.39 -5.73
N ARG A 213 9.68 15.90 -4.57
CA ARG A 213 10.14 14.66 -3.94
C ARG A 213 8.91 13.92 -3.46
N ALA A 214 8.66 12.75 -4.03
CA ALA A 214 7.55 11.89 -3.69
C ALA A 214 8.03 10.44 -3.63
N VAL A 215 7.41 9.67 -2.75
CA VAL A 215 7.71 8.27 -2.51
C VAL A 215 6.41 7.51 -2.57
N TYR A 216 6.42 6.38 -3.27
CA TYR A 216 5.28 5.51 -3.46
C TYR A 216 5.67 4.09 -3.13
N GLY A 217 4.79 3.34 -2.48
CA GLY A 217 5.13 1.98 -2.14
C GLY A 217 4.00 1.13 -1.61
N ASN A 218 4.36 -0.15 -1.68
CA ASN A 218 3.66 -1.36 -1.32
C ASN A 218 4.04 -1.99 0.03
N GLY A 219 3.16 -2.59 0.84
CA GLY A 219 3.61 -3.53 1.87
C GLY A 219 2.54 -4.50 2.39
N VAL A 220 2.96 -5.75 2.62
CA VAL A 220 2.20 -6.77 3.36
C VAL A 220 2.74 -6.85 4.78
N LEU A 221 1.83 -6.78 5.75
CA LEU A 221 2.13 -6.86 7.16
C LEU A 221 1.49 -8.10 7.77
N LYS A 222 2.17 -8.72 8.72
CA LYS A 222 1.67 -9.86 9.50
C LYS A 222 1.62 -9.50 10.99
N ARG A 223 0.57 -9.95 11.66
CA ARG A 223 0.39 -9.85 13.11
C ARG A 223 1.37 -10.70 13.92
#